data_AF-A0A077EEG5-F1
#
_entry.id   AF-A0A077EEG5-F1
#
_cell.length_a   1.000
_cell.length_b   1.000
_cell.length_c   1.000
_cell.angle_alpha   90.00
_cell.angle_beta   90.00
_cell.angle_gamma   90.00
#
_symmetry.space_group_name_H-M   'P 1'
#
loop_
_entity.id
_entity.type
_entity.pdbx_description
1 polymer ?
#
loop_
_entity_poly.entity_id
_entity_poly.type
_entity_poly.pdbx_seq_one_letter_code
_entity_poly.pdbx_strand_id
1 'polypeptide(L)'
;MVLDINPKDVKFYEYGFLETDSLNQLPDAVKNYRGSETKQLLKRDINSSNNANFYRVSDYFVFPSEDPIKWTLSHETKQIDTYKVQKATTDFGGRKWTAWFAPDIQINEGPYKFRGLPGLIFEISDHEGHFHYKLVKNKKFSKTQSTDNFLETYYGQAPTKISMAMYNKLFLDHYNDPFAWARAAPEGRWTIKIGDKEYKTKADLKEATENSKKAMRDSYNPIEKNNAVTLK
;
A
#
# COMPACT_ATOMS: atom_id res chain seq x y z
N MET A 1 2.22 7.96 4.16
CA MET A 1 2.43 6.55 4.59
C MET A 1 2.89 6.52 6.02
N VAL A 2 2.66 5.41 6.72
CA VAL A 2 3.07 5.15 8.10
C VAL A 2 3.87 3.86 8.12
N LEU A 3 5.06 3.92 8.71
CA LEU A 3 5.83 2.75 9.13
C LEU A 3 5.62 2.60 10.65
N ASP A 4 4.84 1.61 11.03
CA ASP A 4 4.47 1.34 12.42
C ASP A 4 5.26 0.13 12.92
N ILE A 5 6.17 0.37 13.85
CA ILE A 5 7.14 -0.61 14.35
C ILE A 5 6.77 -0.94 15.80
N ASN A 6 6.31 -2.17 16.01
CA ASN A 6 5.91 -2.70 17.30
C ASN A 6 6.93 -3.75 17.79
N PRO A 7 6.86 -4.16 19.08
CA PRO A 7 7.78 -5.17 19.62
C PRO A 7 7.75 -6.54 18.91
N LYS A 8 6.62 -6.87 18.26
CA LYS A 8 6.41 -8.17 17.60
C LYS A 8 6.26 -8.08 16.09
N ASP A 9 5.70 -6.98 15.58
CA ASP A 9 5.36 -6.82 14.18
C ASP A 9 5.73 -5.43 13.66
N VAL A 10 5.77 -5.33 12.34
CA VAL A 10 5.93 -4.09 11.58
C VAL A 10 4.79 -4.01 10.60
N LYS A 11 4.16 -2.84 10.51
CA LYS A 11 3.01 -2.58 9.65
C LYS A 11 3.32 -1.38 8.76
N PHE A 12 2.81 -1.42 7.54
CA PHE A 12 2.93 -0.31 6.62
C PHE A 12 1.58 -0.04 5.97
N TYR A 13 1.11 1.21 6.10
CA TYR A 13 -0.22 1.62 5.66
C TYR A 13 -0.28 3.13 5.39
N GLU A 14 -1.39 3.62 4.85
CA GLU A 14 -1.58 5.04 4.57
C GLU A 14 -1.95 5.82 5.83
N TYR A 15 -1.44 7.05 5.96
CA TYR A 15 -1.71 7.88 7.15
C TYR A 15 -3.21 8.19 7.33
N GLY A 16 -3.95 8.32 6.22
CA GLY A 16 -5.38 8.61 6.25
C GLY A 16 -6.22 7.55 6.96
N PHE A 17 -5.71 6.33 7.15
CA PHE A 17 -6.38 5.34 8.00
C PHE A 17 -6.38 5.75 9.48
N LEU A 18 -5.28 6.32 9.99
CA LEU A 18 -5.21 6.79 11.38
C LEU A 18 -6.13 7.99 11.62
N GLU A 19 -6.21 8.89 10.64
CA GLU A 19 -7.14 10.03 10.69
C GLU A 19 -8.60 9.53 10.76
N THR A 20 -8.94 8.59 9.88
CA THR A 20 -10.29 8.02 9.82
C THR A 20 -10.63 7.24 11.09
N ASP A 21 -9.68 6.44 11.61
CA ASP A 21 -9.87 5.69 12.85
C ASP A 21 -10.07 6.63 14.05
N SER A 22 -9.25 7.68 14.19
CA SER A 22 -9.40 8.67 15.26
C SER A 22 -10.76 9.37 15.21
N LEU A 23 -11.25 9.74 14.03
CA LEU A 23 -12.58 10.35 13.88
C LEU A 23 -13.69 9.36 14.25
N ASN A 24 -13.56 8.09 13.86
CA ASN A 24 -14.56 7.06 14.16
C ASN A 24 -14.65 6.70 15.65
N GLN A 25 -13.65 7.04 16.46
CA GLN A 25 -13.67 6.79 17.92
C GLN A 25 -14.47 7.83 18.71
N LEU A 26 -14.92 8.94 18.09
CA LEU A 26 -15.73 9.94 18.78
C LEU A 26 -17.15 9.39 19.07
N PRO A 27 -17.78 9.75 20.21
CA PRO A 27 -19.06 9.17 20.65
C PRO A 27 -20.19 9.28 19.63
N ASP A 28 -20.29 10.42 18.93
CA ASP A 28 -21.35 10.71 17.96
C ASP A 28 -20.85 10.70 16.51
N ALA A 29 -19.71 10.04 16.26
CA ALA A 29 -19.14 9.98 14.92
C ALA A 29 -20.06 9.20 13.96
N VAL A 30 -20.42 9.84 12.86
CA VAL A 30 -20.85 9.13 11.66
C VAL A 30 -19.67 8.29 11.18
N LYS A 31 -19.84 6.96 11.12
CA LYS A 31 -18.76 6.04 10.75
C LYS A 31 -18.33 6.29 9.30
N ASN A 32 -17.03 6.53 9.13
CA ASN A 32 -16.40 6.71 7.84
C ASN A 32 -15.49 5.53 7.52
N TYR A 33 -15.50 5.12 6.26
CA TYR A 33 -14.66 4.03 5.77
C TYR A 33 -13.75 4.55 4.66
N ARG A 34 -12.47 4.21 4.76
CA ARG A 34 -11.45 4.55 3.76
C ARG A 34 -10.92 3.28 3.12
N GLY A 35 -10.85 3.26 1.79
CA GLY A 35 -10.09 2.26 1.04
C GLY A 35 -8.66 2.73 0.82
N SER A 36 -7.74 1.79 0.53
CA SER A 36 -6.37 2.17 0.17
C SER A 36 -6.28 2.65 -1.27
N GLU A 37 -5.53 3.74 -1.47
CA GLU A 37 -5.28 4.34 -2.79
C GLU A 37 -3.99 3.81 -3.41
N THR A 38 -2.97 3.59 -2.60
CA THR A 38 -1.63 3.12 -3.00
C THR A 38 -1.55 1.60 -3.10
N LYS A 39 -2.45 0.87 -2.43
CA LYS A 39 -2.45 -0.59 -2.29
C LYS A 39 -1.19 -1.13 -1.59
N GLN A 40 -0.48 -0.27 -0.85
CA GLN A 40 0.73 -0.62 -0.12
C GLN A 40 0.40 -0.91 1.36
N LEU A 41 -0.48 -1.88 1.57
CA LEU A 41 -0.87 -2.33 2.91
C LEU A 41 -0.20 -3.66 3.21
N LEU A 42 0.63 -3.69 4.27
CA LEU A 42 1.24 -4.94 4.70
C LEU A 42 1.49 -5.01 6.20
N LYS A 43 1.65 -6.23 6.67
CA LYS A 43 2.10 -6.60 8.01
C LYS A 43 3.17 -7.67 7.89
N ARG A 44 4.22 -7.59 8.71
CA ARG A 44 5.25 -8.61 8.86
C ARG A 44 5.66 -8.74 10.31
N ASP A 45 6.18 -9.90 10.70
CA ASP A 45 6.88 -10.02 11.98
C ASP A 45 8.17 -9.19 11.96
N ILE A 46 8.61 -8.72 13.13
CA ILE A 46 9.88 -8.00 13.23
C ILE A 46 11.02 -8.87 12.70
N ASN A 47 11.93 -8.26 11.94
CA ASN A 47 13.06 -8.94 11.30
C ASN A 47 12.69 -10.03 10.26
N SER A 48 11.44 -10.12 9.83
CA SER A 48 10.99 -11.08 8.82
C SER A 48 10.89 -10.45 7.43
N SER A 49 11.19 -11.21 6.38
CA SER A 49 10.89 -10.82 4.99
C SER A 49 9.57 -11.42 4.49
N ASN A 50 8.83 -12.13 5.36
CA ASN A 50 7.52 -12.66 5.05
C ASN A 50 6.46 -11.60 5.33
N ASN A 51 5.76 -11.16 4.29
CA ASN A 51 4.75 -10.12 4.35
C ASN A 51 3.36 -10.72 4.14
N ALA A 52 2.41 -10.32 4.97
CA ALA A 52 0.99 -10.41 4.69
C ALA A 52 0.56 -9.12 4.01
N ASN A 53 0.23 -9.18 2.72
CA ASN A 53 -0.19 -8.02 1.93
C ASN A 53 -1.72 -7.97 1.88
N PHE A 54 -2.29 -6.81 2.17
CA PHE A 54 -3.73 -6.62 2.19
C PHE A 54 -4.19 -5.87 0.95
N TYR A 55 -5.30 -6.31 0.39
CA TYR A 55 -5.87 -5.73 -0.81
C TYR A 55 -7.39 -5.70 -0.75
N ARG A 56 -7.97 -4.57 -1.16
CA ARG A 56 -9.40 -4.41 -1.28
C ARG A 56 -9.79 -4.18 -2.73
N VAL A 57 -10.79 -4.94 -3.15
CA VAL A 57 -11.56 -4.71 -4.38
C VAL A 57 -13.04 -4.62 -3.96
N SER A 58 -13.84 -5.65 -4.21
CA SER A 58 -15.20 -5.76 -3.67
C SER A 58 -15.17 -6.25 -2.23
N ASP A 59 -14.33 -7.26 -1.99
CA ASP A 59 -14.05 -7.83 -0.67
C ASP A 59 -12.63 -7.46 -0.20
N TYR A 60 -12.34 -7.87 1.04
CA TYR A 60 -11.03 -7.72 1.66
C TYR A 60 -10.23 -9.02 1.61
N PHE A 61 -8.99 -8.94 1.15
CA PHE A 61 -8.13 -10.09 0.93
C PHE A 61 -6.76 -9.92 1.56
N VAL A 62 -6.12 -11.04 1.88
CA VAL A 62 -4.72 -11.10 2.30
C VAL A 62 -3.97 -12.15 1.50
N PHE A 63 -2.77 -11.82 1.02
CA PHE A 63 -1.89 -12.76 0.33
C PHE A 63 -0.46 -12.70 0.85
N PRO A 64 0.20 -13.86 1.05
CA PRO A 64 1.58 -13.89 1.52
C PRO A 64 2.56 -13.55 0.38
N SER A 65 3.67 -12.93 0.73
CA SER A 65 4.87 -12.85 -0.11
C SER A 65 6.12 -13.00 0.75
N GLU A 66 7.20 -13.50 0.15
CA GLU A 66 8.53 -13.55 0.76
C GLU A 66 9.46 -12.68 -0.08
N ASP A 67 9.97 -11.60 0.53
CA ASP A 67 10.64 -10.52 -0.19
C ASP A 67 12.03 -10.22 0.40
N PRO A 68 13.00 -11.15 0.34
CA PRO A 68 14.34 -10.90 0.81
C PRO A 68 15.04 -9.88 -0.09
N ILE A 69 15.59 -8.83 0.51
CA ILE A 69 16.27 -7.75 -0.22
C ILE A 69 17.77 -7.85 0.03
N LYS A 70 18.54 -7.94 -1.06
CA LYS A 70 20.00 -7.94 -1.04
C LYS A 70 20.50 -6.53 -1.26
N TRP A 71 21.08 -5.95 -0.23
CA TRP A 71 21.61 -4.59 -0.26
C TRP A 71 23.09 -4.59 -0.65
N THR A 72 23.47 -3.59 -1.45
CA THR A 72 24.87 -3.21 -1.68
C THR A 72 25.12 -1.92 -0.91
N LEU A 73 25.96 -1.99 0.12
CA LEU A 73 26.34 -0.82 0.92
C LEU A 73 27.37 0.03 0.16
N SER A 74 27.25 1.35 0.25
CA SER A 74 28.23 2.31 -0.24
C SER A 74 28.89 3.04 0.94
N HIS A 75 30.11 3.54 0.73
CA HIS A 75 30.79 4.42 1.70
C HIS A 75 30.28 5.87 1.64
N GLU A 76 29.43 6.20 0.66
CA GLU A 76 28.78 7.50 0.58
C GLU A 76 27.90 7.74 1.80
N THR A 77 28.09 8.91 2.40
CA THR A 77 27.28 9.38 3.53
C THR A 77 26.78 10.79 3.25
N LYS A 78 25.64 11.14 3.85
CA LYS A 78 25.14 12.52 3.85
C LYS A 78 24.48 12.81 5.19
N GLN A 79 24.18 14.08 5.41
CA GLN A 79 23.42 14.54 6.57
C GLN A 79 21.95 14.68 6.18
N ILE A 80 21.04 14.07 6.95
CA ILE A 80 19.61 14.37 6.92
C ILE A 80 19.23 14.86 8.33
N ASP A 81 18.87 16.14 8.42
CA ASP A 81 18.67 16.84 9.69
C ASP A 81 19.88 16.66 10.64
N THR A 82 19.69 16.07 11.81
CA THR A 82 20.76 15.79 12.78
C THR A 82 21.40 14.42 12.60
N TYR A 83 20.94 13.60 11.66
CA TYR A 83 21.39 12.22 11.49
C TYR A 83 22.37 12.08 10.32
N LYS A 84 23.49 11.39 10.57
CA LYS A 84 24.38 10.90 9.52
C LYS A 84 23.76 9.65 8.92
N VAL A 85 23.52 9.67 7.62
CA VAL A 85 22.96 8.53 6.88
C VAL A 85 23.96 7.99 5.88
N GLN A 86 23.90 6.68 5.64
CA GLN A 86 24.73 5.94 4.69
C GLN A 86 23.88 5.48 3.50
N LYS A 87 24.48 5.50 2.32
CA LYS A 87 23.84 5.04 1.09
C LYS A 87 23.89 3.51 0.96
N ALA A 88 22.81 2.94 0.48
CA ALA A 88 22.76 1.57 -0.03
C ALA A 88 21.91 1.51 -1.29
N THR A 89 22.16 0.51 -2.14
CA THR A 89 21.39 0.27 -3.36
C THR A 89 20.91 -1.17 -3.43
N THR A 90 19.82 -1.40 -4.16
CA THR A 90 19.30 -2.75 -4.43
C THR A 90 18.50 -2.77 -5.72
N ASP A 91 18.37 -3.96 -6.31
CA ASP A 91 17.41 -4.25 -7.36
C ASP A 91 16.25 -5.03 -6.74
N PHE A 92 15.06 -4.44 -6.71
CA PHE A 92 13.87 -5.04 -6.10
C PHE A 92 12.63 -4.73 -6.93
N GLY A 93 11.78 -5.73 -7.14
CA GLY A 93 10.53 -5.55 -7.87
C GLY A 93 10.72 -5.12 -9.33
N GLY A 94 11.84 -5.46 -9.97
CA GLY A 94 12.17 -4.98 -11.31
C GLY A 94 12.51 -3.48 -11.37
N ARG A 95 12.86 -2.86 -10.24
CA ARG A 95 13.31 -1.46 -10.14
C ARG A 95 14.66 -1.38 -9.44
N LYS A 96 15.43 -0.34 -9.78
CA LYS A 96 16.66 0.04 -9.07
C LYS A 96 16.34 1.05 -7.99
N TRP A 97 16.81 0.79 -6.77
CA TRP A 97 16.53 1.63 -5.61
C TRP A 97 17.81 2.18 -5.00
N THR A 98 17.72 3.42 -4.52
CA THR A 98 18.74 4.03 -3.64
C THR A 98 18.08 4.33 -2.30
N ALA A 99 18.64 3.77 -1.23
CA ALA A 99 18.24 4.03 0.14
C ALA A 99 19.32 4.81 0.89
N TRP A 100 18.89 5.68 1.79
CA TRP A 100 19.72 6.34 2.78
C TRP A 100 19.22 5.93 4.16
N PHE A 101 20.06 5.21 4.91
CA PHE A 101 19.71 4.68 6.23
C PHE A 101 20.59 5.28 7.32
N ALA A 102 20.08 5.40 8.54
CA ALA A 102 20.80 5.95 9.69
C ALA A 102 21.37 4.80 10.56
N PRO A 103 22.69 4.53 10.52
CA PRO A 103 23.28 3.43 11.30
C PRO A 103 23.15 3.63 12.82
N ASP A 104 23.06 4.88 13.28
CA ASP A 104 22.94 5.20 14.71
C ASP A 104 21.57 4.82 15.30
N ILE A 105 20.56 4.60 14.46
CA ILE A 105 19.23 4.14 14.88
C ILE A 105 19.13 2.65 14.60
N GLN A 106 19.31 1.84 15.64
CA GLN A 106 19.35 0.37 15.62
C GLN A 106 17.96 -0.27 15.36
N ILE A 107 17.32 0.12 14.25
CA ILE A 107 16.04 -0.38 13.78
C ILE A 107 16.21 -0.73 12.30
N ASN A 108 16.24 -2.02 11.97
CA ASN A 108 16.58 -2.50 10.63
C ASN A 108 15.36 -2.56 9.69
N GLU A 109 14.53 -1.52 9.74
CA GLU A 109 13.25 -1.45 9.04
C GLU A 109 13.16 -0.22 8.13
N GLY A 110 12.16 -0.22 7.27
CA GLY A 110 11.92 0.84 6.31
C GLY A 110 10.53 0.75 5.69
N PRO A 111 10.17 1.72 4.83
CA PRO A 111 8.85 1.80 4.21
C PRO A 111 8.60 0.59 3.30
N TYR A 112 7.31 0.27 3.10
CA TYR A 112 6.89 -0.84 2.27
C TYR A 112 7.59 -2.15 2.70
N LYS A 113 8.17 -2.91 1.75
CA LYS A 113 8.90 -4.15 1.98
C LYS A 113 10.39 -3.93 2.26
N PHE A 114 10.87 -2.69 2.20
CA PHE A 114 12.30 -2.37 2.35
C PHE A 114 12.74 -2.52 3.81
N ARG A 115 13.64 -3.46 4.06
CA ARG A 115 14.20 -3.75 5.38
C ARG A 115 15.58 -4.41 5.27
N GLY A 116 16.25 -4.62 6.40
CA GLY A 116 17.48 -5.41 6.49
C GLY A 116 18.78 -4.62 6.29
N LEU A 117 18.71 -3.30 6.18
CA LEU A 117 19.88 -2.43 6.37
C LEU A 117 20.21 -2.33 7.87
N PRO A 118 21.49 -2.16 8.25
CA PRO A 118 21.90 -2.02 9.65
C PRO A 118 21.60 -0.61 10.16
N GLY A 119 20.33 -0.25 10.19
CA GLY A 119 19.82 1.06 10.60
C GLY A 119 18.50 1.42 9.92
N LEU A 120 17.82 2.44 10.45
CA LEU A 120 16.50 2.85 9.95
C LEU A 120 16.63 3.50 8.57
N ILE A 121 15.81 3.08 7.61
CA ILE A 121 15.74 3.74 6.29
C ILE A 121 15.04 5.09 6.44
N PHE A 122 15.79 6.19 6.26
CA PHE A 122 15.28 7.56 6.32
C PHE A 122 14.69 8.00 5.00
N GLU A 123 15.28 7.55 3.90
CA GLU A 123 14.86 7.93 2.57
C GLU A 123 15.14 6.77 1.62
N ILE A 124 14.22 6.51 0.71
CA ILE A 124 14.43 5.54 -0.37
C ILE A 124 13.63 5.96 -1.59
N SER A 125 14.26 5.92 -2.75
CA SER A 125 13.63 6.25 -4.03
C SER A 125 14.06 5.30 -5.13
N ASP A 126 13.18 5.12 -6.12
CA ASP A 126 13.56 4.43 -7.34
C ASP A 126 14.29 5.37 -8.29
N HIS A 127 15.14 4.80 -9.15
CA HIS A 127 15.98 5.58 -10.06
C HIS A 127 15.18 6.34 -11.13
N GLU A 128 13.96 5.90 -11.45
CA GLU A 128 13.05 6.57 -12.40
C GLU A 128 12.28 7.74 -11.74
N GLY A 129 12.38 7.92 -10.41
CA GLY A 129 11.71 9.00 -9.69
C GLY A 129 10.20 8.84 -9.55
N HIS A 130 9.69 7.63 -9.76
CA HIS A 130 8.27 7.29 -9.65
C HIS A 130 7.82 7.10 -8.20
N PHE A 131 8.74 6.64 -7.34
CA PHE A 131 8.51 6.35 -5.94
C PHE A 131 9.60 6.99 -5.09
N HIS A 132 9.18 7.76 -4.10
CA HIS A 132 10.06 8.39 -3.14
C HIS A 132 9.41 8.38 -1.77
N TYR A 133 10.06 7.69 -0.83
CA TYR A 133 9.68 7.67 0.57
C TYR A 133 10.72 8.44 1.35
N LYS A 134 10.27 9.38 2.17
CA LYS A 134 11.11 10.18 3.06
C LYS A 134 10.49 10.20 4.45
N LEU A 135 11.32 10.00 5.46
CA LEU A 135 10.92 10.18 6.85
C LEU A 135 10.63 11.67 7.07
N VAL A 136 9.38 11.98 7.41
CA VAL A 136 8.93 13.35 7.69
C VAL A 136 8.81 13.58 9.19
N LYS A 137 8.38 12.56 9.93
CA LYS A 137 8.14 12.65 11.38
C LYS A 137 8.21 11.26 12.00
N ASN A 138 8.70 11.20 13.22
CA ASN A 138 8.60 10.02 14.09
C ASN A 138 7.85 10.37 15.38
N LYS A 139 7.17 9.38 15.95
CA LYS A 139 6.52 9.50 17.26
C LYS A 139 6.62 8.16 17.98
N LYS A 140 7.17 8.18 19.19
CA LYS A 140 7.16 7.02 20.08
C LYS A 140 5.88 7.03 20.91
N PHE A 141 5.18 5.91 20.92
CA PHE A 141 4.01 5.70 21.78
C PHE A 141 4.39 4.80 22.96
N SER A 142 3.69 4.96 24.08
CA SER A 142 3.89 4.13 25.28
C SER A 142 3.29 2.73 25.15
N LYS A 143 2.35 2.55 24.21
CA LYS A 143 1.66 1.30 23.91
C LYS A 143 1.46 1.18 22.40
N THR A 144 1.45 -0.06 21.91
CA THR A 144 1.03 -0.39 20.54
C THR A 144 -0.40 0.09 20.32
N GLN A 145 -0.61 0.78 19.21
CA GLN A 145 -1.93 1.20 18.77
C GLN A 145 -2.56 0.06 17.96
N SER A 146 -3.85 -0.19 18.16
CA SER A 146 -4.56 -1.19 17.35
C SER A 146 -4.80 -0.62 15.95
N THR A 147 -4.64 -1.50 14.96
CA THR A 147 -5.00 -1.24 13.56
C THR A 147 -6.08 -2.21 13.09
N ASP A 148 -6.69 -2.96 14.02
CA ASP A 148 -7.55 -4.10 13.71
C ASP A 148 -8.74 -3.69 12.86
N ASN A 149 -9.24 -2.46 13.03
CA ASN A 149 -10.38 -1.93 12.29
C ASN A 149 -10.09 -1.61 10.82
N PHE A 150 -8.85 -1.49 10.38
CA PHE A 150 -8.58 -1.01 9.02
C PHE A 150 -7.45 -1.73 8.28
N LEU A 151 -6.52 -2.38 9.00
CA LEU A 151 -5.45 -3.16 8.37
C LEU A 151 -5.70 -4.66 8.51
N GLU A 152 -5.81 -5.20 9.73
CA GLU A 152 -6.08 -6.62 9.90
C GLU A 152 -7.50 -7.00 9.50
N THR A 153 -8.45 -6.06 9.59
CA THR A 153 -9.78 -6.16 9.01
C THR A 153 -10.10 -4.90 8.20
N TYR A 154 -11.12 -4.99 7.36
CA TYR A 154 -11.72 -3.82 6.74
C TYR A 154 -13.03 -3.49 7.48
N TYR A 155 -12.90 -2.72 8.55
CA TYR A 155 -14.00 -2.26 9.41
C TYR A 155 -14.89 -3.40 9.90
N GLY A 156 -14.27 -4.47 10.41
CA GLY A 156 -14.95 -5.67 10.91
C GLY A 156 -15.04 -6.80 9.88
N GLN A 157 -14.80 -6.53 8.59
CA GLN A 157 -14.69 -7.58 7.58
C GLN A 157 -13.29 -8.23 7.65
N ALA A 158 -13.22 -9.48 8.09
CA ALA A 158 -11.98 -10.25 8.08
C ALA A 158 -11.51 -10.52 6.63
N PRO A 159 -10.20 -10.51 6.37
CA PRO A 159 -9.66 -10.74 5.04
C PRO A 159 -9.74 -12.21 4.66
N THR A 160 -10.10 -12.48 3.41
CA THR A 160 -10.00 -13.82 2.84
C THR A 160 -8.57 -14.08 2.36
N LYS A 161 -7.97 -15.19 2.80
CA LYS A 161 -6.63 -15.57 2.37
C LYS A 161 -6.65 -16.06 0.92
N ILE A 162 -5.78 -15.51 0.08
CA ILE A 162 -5.64 -15.88 -1.33
C ILE A 162 -4.16 -16.08 -1.71
N SER A 163 -3.92 -16.72 -2.86
CA SER A 163 -2.59 -16.81 -3.47
C SER A 163 -2.27 -15.57 -4.29
N MET A 164 -0.98 -15.36 -4.60
CA MET A 164 -0.56 -14.29 -5.53
C MET A 164 -1.20 -14.42 -6.92
N ALA A 165 -1.36 -15.65 -7.41
CA ALA A 165 -2.03 -15.90 -8.69
C ALA A 165 -3.52 -15.50 -8.65
N MET A 166 -4.20 -15.77 -7.53
CA MET A 166 -5.59 -15.34 -7.33
C MET A 166 -5.69 -13.82 -7.19
N TYR A 167 -4.74 -13.17 -6.51
CA TYR A 167 -4.66 -11.70 -6.45
C TYR A 167 -4.55 -11.10 -7.86
N ASN A 168 -3.63 -11.60 -8.69
CA ASN A 168 -3.46 -11.14 -10.06
C ASN A 168 -4.74 -11.35 -10.89
N LYS A 169 -5.42 -12.49 -10.70
CA LYS A 169 -6.70 -12.77 -11.34
C LYS A 169 -7.78 -11.76 -10.92
N LEU A 170 -7.97 -11.53 -9.62
CA LEU A 170 -8.97 -10.59 -9.09
C LEU A 170 -8.72 -9.16 -9.58
N PHE A 171 -7.46 -8.74 -9.61
CA PHE A 171 -7.09 -7.44 -10.16
C PHE A 171 -7.45 -7.34 -11.65
N LEU A 172 -7.15 -8.37 -12.44
CA LEU A 172 -7.44 -8.38 -13.87
C LEU A 172 -8.94 -8.47 -14.16
N ASP A 173 -9.68 -9.27 -13.39
CA ASP A 173 -11.14 -9.36 -13.48
C ASP A 173 -11.77 -7.99 -13.20
N HIS A 174 -11.33 -7.31 -12.14
CA HIS A 174 -11.78 -5.96 -11.81
C HIS A 174 -11.43 -4.94 -12.89
N TYR A 175 -10.22 -5.03 -13.47
CA TYR A 175 -9.84 -4.19 -14.59
C TYR A 175 -10.73 -4.41 -15.82
N ASN A 176 -11.02 -5.67 -16.16
CA ASN A 176 -11.84 -6.01 -17.32
C ASN A 176 -13.31 -5.63 -17.12
N ASP A 177 -13.81 -5.72 -15.87
CA ASP A 177 -15.17 -5.38 -15.49
C ASP A 177 -15.24 -4.66 -14.13
N PRO A 178 -14.94 -3.35 -14.09
CA PRO A 178 -14.95 -2.59 -12.83
C PRO A 178 -16.36 -2.40 -12.26
N PHE A 179 -17.40 -2.61 -13.07
CA PHE A 179 -18.79 -2.32 -12.74
C PHE A 179 -19.70 -3.55 -12.85
N ALA A 180 -19.14 -4.74 -12.67
CA ALA A 180 -19.89 -6.00 -12.61
C ALA A 180 -21.09 -5.91 -11.63
N TRP A 181 -20.86 -5.27 -10.48
CA TRP A 181 -21.89 -5.05 -9.47
C TRP A 181 -23.03 -4.15 -9.97
N ALA A 182 -22.75 -3.12 -10.76
CA ALA A 182 -23.75 -2.20 -11.30
C ALA A 182 -24.61 -2.85 -12.39
N ARG A 183 -24.04 -3.80 -13.15
CA ARG A 183 -24.80 -4.62 -14.11
C ARG A 183 -25.84 -5.49 -13.42
N ALA A 184 -25.46 -6.09 -12.29
CA ALA A 184 -26.33 -6.94 -11.48
C ALA A 184 -27.35 -6.14 -10.65
N ALA A 185 -27.01 -4.92 -10.24
CA ALA A 185 -27.87 -4.07 -9.43
C ALA A 185 -29.08 -3.53 -10.22
N PRO A 186 -30.21 -3.20 -9.54
CA PRO A 186 -31.30 -2.43 -10.12
C PRO A 186 -30.81 -1.05 -10.58
N GLU A 187 -31.29 -0.60 -11.74
CA GLU A 187 -31.01 0.75 -12.25
C GLU A 187 -31.57 1.83 -11.32
N GLY A 188 -30.94 3.01 -11.28
CA GLY A 188 -31.35 4.12 -10.43
C GLY A 188 -30.97 4.00 -8.94
N ARG A 189 -30.34 2.90 -8.52
CA ARG A 189 -29.83 2.72 -7.14
C ARG A 189 -28.35 2.99 -6.96
N TRP A 190 -27.69 3.43 -8.02
CA TRP A 190 -26.26 3.65 -8.02
C TRP A 190 -25.90 4.84 -8.89
N THR A 191 -24.74 5.42 -8.59
CA THR A 191 -24.12 6.46 -9.41
C THR A 191 -22.63 6.16 -9.42
N ILE A 192 -22.07 6.05 -10.62
CA ILE A 192 -20.63 5.87 -10.82
C ILE A 192 -20.08 7.22 -11.27
N LYS A 193 -19.07 7.73 -10.58
CA LYS A 193 -18.37 8.96 -10.95
C LYS A 193 -16.95 8.64 -11.41
N ILE A 194 -16.58 9.10 -12.60
CA ILE A 194 -15.22 8.96 -13.17
C ILE A 194 -14.80 10.31 -13.70
N GLY A 195 -13.83 10.95 -13.04
CA GLY A 195 -13.51 12.36 -13.28
C GLY A 195 -14.75 13.23 -13.05
N ASP A 196 -15.09 14.06 -14.03
CA ASP A 196 -16.25 14.96 -13.97
C ASP A 196 -17.55 14.34 -14.49
N LYS A 197 -17.50 13.11 -15.02
CA LYS A 197 -18.68 12.40 -15.57
C LYS A 197 -19.37 11.54 -14.51
N GLU A 198 -20.69 11.53 -14.56
CA GLU A 198 -21.55 10.64 -13.78
C GLU A 198 -22.31 9.68 -14.70
N TYR A 199 -22.38 8.41 -14.31
CA TYR A 199 -23.12 7.36 -15.00
C TYR A 199 -24.17 6.78 -14.05
N LYS A 200 -25.41 6.66 -14.51
CA LYS A 200 -26.56 6.27 -13.67
C LYS A 200 -27.43 5.18 -14.30
N THR A 201 -27.20 4.84 -15.58
CA THR A 201 -27.98 3.83 -16.31
C THR A 201 -27.10 2.69 -16.81
N LYS A 202 -27.70 1.51 -17.02
CA LYS A 202 -26.99 0.35 -17.55
C LYS A 202 -26.47 0.58 -18.98
N ALA A 203 -27.15 1.42 -19.77
CA ALA A 203 -26.72 1.78 -21.12
C ALA A 203 -25.36 2.51 -21.12
N ASP A 204 -25.11 3.31 -20.08
CA ASP A 204 -23.88 4.08 -19.94
C ASP A 204 -22.67 3.23 -19.53
N LEU A 205 -22.90 2.02 -19.00
CA LEU A 205 -21.84 1.20 -18.41
C LEU A 205 -20.74 0.83 -19.40
N LYS A 206 -21.04 0.75 -20.70
CA LYS A 206 -20.01 0.52 -21.72
C LYS A 206 -19.00 1.66 -21.77
N GLU A 207 -19.47 2.91 -21.82
CA GLU A 207 -18.61 4.09 -21.79
C GLU A 207 -17.88 4.19 -20.45
N ALA A 208 -18.62 4.00 -19.34
CA ALA A 208 -18.02 4.02 -18.00
C ALA A 208 -16.87 3.01 -17.89
N THR A 209 -17.06 1.77 -18.33
CA THR A 209 -16.03 0.71 -18.31
C THR A 209 -14.79 1.13 -19.11
N GLU A 210 -14.94 1.65 -20.33
CA GLU A 210 -13.78 2.06 -21.12
C GLU A 210 -13.04 3.26 -20.52
N ASN A 211 -13.77 4.24 -19.98
CA ASN A 211 -13.18 5.37 -19.29
C ASN A 211 -12.46 4.94 -18.00
N SER A 212 -13.03 4.00 -17.23
CA SER A 212 -12.39 3.42 -16.06
C SER A 212 -11.12 2.66 -16.42
N LYS A 213 -11.16 1.80 -17.46
CA LYS A 213 -9.99 1.06 -17.95
C LYS A 213 -8.89 2.00 -18.40
N LYS A 214 -9.23 3.06 -19.12
CA LYS A 214 -8.28 4.11 -19.52
C LYS A 214 -7.63 4.75 -18.29
N ALA A 215 -8.42 5.22 -17.33
CA ALA A 215 -7.90 5.83 -16.10
C ALA A 215 -7.00 4.85 -15.31
N MET A 216 -7.39 3.57 -15.21
CA MET A 216 -6.57 2.54 -14.59
C MET A 216 -5.24 2.34 -15.33
N ARG A 217 -5.25 2.21 -16.67
CA ARG A 217 -4.01 2.09 -17.47
C ARG A 217 -3.09 3.30 -17.33
N ASP A 218 -3.65 4.50 -17.43
CA ASP A 218 -2.89 5.75 -17.38
C ASP A 218 -2.23 5.96 -16.00
N SER A 219 -2.87 5.46 -14.94
CA SER A 219 -2.37 5.52 -13.56
C SER A 219 -1.60 4.26 -13.12
N TYR A 220 -1.47 3.25 -13.99
CA TYR A 220 -0.92 1.95 -13.61
C TYR A 220 0.60 1.99 -13.52
N ASN A 221 1.10 2.24 -12.32
CA ASN A 221 2.52 2.23 -12.00
C ASN A 221 2.78 1.24 -10.86
N PRO A 222 2.92 -0.07 -11.15
CA PRO A 222 3.20 -1.08 -10.12
C PRO A 222 4.61 -0.89 -9.55
N ILE A 223 4.73 -0.91 -8.22
CA ILE A 223 6.03 -0.85 -7.54
C ILE A 223 6.88 -2.08 -7.86
N GLU A 224 6.27 -3.26 -7.88
CA GLU A 224 6.88 -4.53 -8.28
C GLU A 224 6.53 -4.88 -9.74
N LYS A 225 7.30 -4.36 -10.69
CA LYS A 225 7.12 -4.58 -12.15
C LYS A 225 7.18 -6.07 -12.54
N ASN A 226 7.99 -6.87 -11.86
CA ASN A 226 8.14 -8.31 -12.12
C ASN A 226 6.89 -9.13 -11.73
N ASN A 227 6.05 -8.61 -10.84
CA ASN A 227 4.81 -9.23 -10.39
C ASN A 227 3.56 -8.55 -11.01
N ALA A 228 3.76 -7.54 -11.85
CA ALA A 228 2.70 -6.75 -12.44
C ALA A 228 1.89 -7.55 -13.46
N VAL A 229 0.57 -7.42 -13.42
CA VAL A 229 -0.27 -7.86 -14.53
C VAL A 229 -0.11 -6.93 -15.73
N THR A 230 -0.25 -7.46 -16.93
CA THR A 230 -0.31 -6.66 -18.16
C THR A 230 -1.74 -6.22 -18.40
N LEU A 231 -1.98 -4.92 -18.42
CA LEU A 231 -3.27 -4.33 -18.80
C LEU A 231 -3.30 -4.16 -20.32
N LYS A 232 -4.32 -4.73 -20.98
CA LYS A 232 -4.57 -4.58 -22.42
C LYS A 232 -5.62 -3.52 -22.69
#